data_AF-A0A0D3QT76-F1
#
_entry.id   AF-A0A0D3QT76-F1
#
_cell.length_a   1.000
_cell.length_b   1.000
_cell.length_c   1.000
_cell.angle_alpha   90.00
_cell.angle_beta   90.00
_cell.angle_gamma   90.00
#
_symmetry.space_group_name_H-M   'P 1'
#
loop_
_entity.id
_entity.type
_entity.pdbx_description
1 polymer ?
#
loop_
_entity_poly.entity_id
_entity_poly.type
_entity_poly.pdbx_seq_one_letter_code
_entity_poly.pdbx_strand_id
1 'polypeptide(L)'
;HEPKRSAAEIALTELHAGGKFNQNSYKVSGGLHGVGVSCVNALSKMLRLTVRRDGKVHLLEFSQGFVQNRILETVNGVEVSPMRVTGETDKRGTEVHFLPDTEIFKENNDFHYEILAKRLRELSFL
;
A
#
# COMPACT_ATOMS: atom_id res chain seq x y z
N HIS A 1 5.94 0.63 23.84
CA HIS A 1 5.50 -0.44 22.93
C HIS A 1 5.02 0.24 21.66
N GLU A 2 5.36 -0.27 20.47
CA GLU A 2 4.70 0.20 19.24
C GLU A 2 3.22 -0.21 19.24
N PRO A 3 2.31 0.63 18.72
CA PRO A 3 0.90 0.28 18.62
C PRO A 3 0.72 -0.92 17.71
N LYS A 4 -0.31 -1.73 17.94
CA LYS A 4 -0.71 -2.74 16.96
C LYS A 4 -1.23 -2.06 15.69
N ARG A 5 -0.51 -2.24 14.58
CA ARG A 5 -0.77 -1.61 13.28
C ARG A 5 -1.75 -2.43 12.44
N SER A 6 -2.43 -1.75 11.51
CA SER A 6 -3.24 -2.44 10.50
C SER A 6 -2.37 -3.32 9.59
N ALA A 7 -2.92 -4.42 9.08
CA ALA A 7 -2.20 -5.28 8.12
C ALA A 7 -1.78 -4.53 6.85
N ALA A 8 -2.54 -3.49 6.47
CA ALA A 8 -2.23 -2.64 5.34
C ALA A 8 -0.98 -1.78 5.58
N GLU A 9 -0.85 -1.20 6.77
CA GLU A 9 0.35 -0.47 7.16
C GLU A 9 1.57 -1.40 7.19
N ILE A 10 1.44 -2.57 7.83
CA ILE A 10 2.52 -3.58 7.89
C ILE A 10 3.00 -3.96 6.49
N ALA A 11 2.09 -4.22 5.54
CA ALA A 11 2.46 -4.56 4.17
C ALA A 11 3.21 -3.44 3.42
N LEU A 12 3.03 -2.18 3.83
CA LEU A 12 3.67 -1.00 3.23
C LEU A 12 4.95 -0.58 3.96
N THR A 13 5.16 -0.97 5.22
CA THR A 13 6.30 -0.53 6.02
C THR A 13 7.29 -1.63 6.39
N GLU A 14 6.88 -2.90 6.33
CA GLU A 14 7.75 -4.04 6.66
C GLU A 14 8.19 -4.77 5.39
N LEU A 15 9.47 -5.11 5.33
CA LEU A 15 9.98 -6.00 4.29
C LEU A 15 9.63 -7.45 4.64
N HIS A 16 9.41 -8.27 3.62
CA HIS A 16 9.00 -9.66 3.78
C HIS A 16 7.69 -9.84 4.55
N ALA A 17 6.78 -8.86 4.47
CA ALA A 17 5.44 -8.94 5.02
C ALA A 17 4.40 -9.06 3.89
N GLY A 18 3.47 -10.01 4.04
CA GLY A 18 2.40 -10.20 3.06
C GLY A 18 1.72 -11.56 3.13
N GLY A 19 0.60 -11.70 2.42
CA GLY A 19 -0.21 -12.92 2.42
C GLY A 19 0.21 -13.98 1.38
N LYS A 20 1.35 -13.81 0.71
CA LYS A 20 1.75 -14.63 -0.46
C LYS A 20 2.81 -15.69 -0.16
N PHE A 21 3.14 -15.91 1.11
CA PHE A 21 4.11 -16.93 1.53
C PHE A 21 3.54 -18.35 1.57
N ASN A 22 2.21 -18.48 1.46
CA ASN A 22 1.51 -19.76 1.40
C ASN A 22 0.35 -19.67 0.40
N GLN A 23 -0.27 -20.81 0.09
CA GLN A 23 -1.34 -20.90 -0.90
C GLN A 23 -2.73 -20.57 -0.32
N ASN A 24 -2.84 -20.16 0.95
CA ASN A 24 -4.13 -19.93 1.60
C ASN A 24 -4.83 -18.67 1.08
N SER A 25 -4.05 -17.62 0.78
CA SER A 25 -4.60 -16.36 0.24
C SER A 25 -4.55 -16.31 -1.28
N TYR A 26 -3.48 -16.83 -1.88
CA TYR A 26 -3.28 -16.85 -3.34
C TYR A 26 -2.75 -18.21 -3.75
N LYS A 27 -3.55 -19.00 -4.47
CA LYS A 27 -3.15 -20.33 -4.95
C LYS A 27 -1.96 -20.25 -5.92
N VAL A 28 -1.95 -19.23 -6.77
CA VAL A 28 -0.84 -18.89 -7.70
C VAL A 28 -0.72 -17.37 -7.73
N SER A 29 0.50 -16.84 -7.64
CA SER A 29 0.75 -15.41 -7.82
C SER A 29 2.18 -15.13 -8.27
N GLY A 30 2.39 -14.05 -9.04
CA GLY A 30 3.73 -13.67 -9.51
C GLY A 30 4.62 -12.98 -8.46
N GLY A 31 4.07 -12.58 -7.31
CA GLY A 31 4.84 -11.90 -6.26
C GLY A 31 5.03 -12.80 -5.05
N LEU A 32 6.28 -13.10 -4.67
CA LEU A 32 6.58 -14.08 -3.61
C LEU A 32 7.42 -13.51 -2.46
N HIS A 33 8.06 -12.36 -2.65
CA HIS A 33 9.06 -11.86 -1.70
C HIS A 33 8.47 -11.02 -0.56
N GLY A 34 7.26 -10.48 -0.71
CA GLY A 34 6.66 -9.58 0.27
C GLY A 34 7.37 -8.22 0.41
N VAL A 35 7.96 -7.71 -0.68
CA VAL A 35 8.73 -6.44 -0.67
C VAL A 35 8.25 -5.40 -1.69
N GLY A 36 7.50 -5.80 -2.71
CA GLY A 36 7.26 -4.92 -3.87
C GLY A 36 6.60 -3.59 -3.49
N VAL A 37 5.50 -3.63 -2.73
CA VAL A 37 4.76 -2.40 -2.39
C VAL A 37 5.46 -1.58 -1.30
N SER A 38 6.19 -2.20 -0.38
CA SER A 38 6.98 -1.49 0.63
C SER A 38 8.19 -0.78 0.01
N CYS A 39 8.81 -1.34 -1.04
CA CYS A 39 9.80 -0.61 -1.83
C CYS A 39 9.19 0.60 -2.56
N VAL A 40 8.01 0.46 -3.17
CA VAL A 40 7.32 1.61 -3.79
C VAL A 40 7.06 2.70 -2.74
N ASN A 41 6.57 2.33 -1.55
CA ASN A 41 6.32 3.26 -0.47
C ASN A 41 7.59 4.00 -0.01
N ALA A 42 8.68 3.26 0.24
CA ALA A 42 9.94 3.82 0.70
C ALA A 42 10.58 4.79 -0.32
N LEU A 43 10.39 4.53 -1.62
CA LEU A 43 10.96 5.33 -2.71
C LEU A 43 10.01 6.41 -3.24
N SER A 44 8.91 6.67 -2.55
CA SER A 44 7.92 7.67 -2.93
C SER A 44 7.99 8.91 -2.04
N LYS A 45 7.94 10.10 -2.64
CA LYS A 45 7.76 11.35 -1.90
C LYS A 45 6.45 11.35 -1.13
N MET A 46 5.38 10.85 -1.74
CA MET A 46 4.15 10.50 -1.04
C MET A 46 3.50 9.25 -1.59
N LEU A 47 2.81 8.52 -0.73
CA LEU A 47 1.93 7.42 -1.10
C LEU A 47 0.62 7.52 -0.34
N ARG A 48 -0.50 7.37 -1.04
CA ARG A 48 -1.85 7.29 -0.50
C ARG A 48 -2.40 5.90 -0.80
N LEU A 49 -2.79 5.20 0.25
CA LEU A 49 -3.50 3.94 0.18
C LEU A 49 -4.97 4.19 0.51
N THR A 50 -5.86 3.84 -0.43
CA THR A 50 -7.31 3.79 -0.18
C THR A 50 -7.79 2.34 -0.27
N VAL A 51 -8.33 1.81 0.82
CA VAL A 51 -8.92 0.47 0.87
C VAL A 51 -10.43 0.59 1.05
N ARG A 52 -11.19 -0.01 0.15
CA ARG A 52 -12.65 -0.05 0.19
C ARG A 52 -13.07 -1.46 0.58
N ARG A 53 -13.56 -1.62 1.81
CA ARG A 53 -13.86 -2.93 2.40
C ARG A 53 -14.87 -2.79 3.56
N ASP A 54 -15.75 -3.78 3.66
CA ASP A 54 -16.75 -3.90 4.75
C ASP A 54 -17.62 -2.64 4.87
N GLY A 55 -18.09 -2.13 3.73
CA GLY A 55 -18.93 -0.94 3.65
C GLY A 55 -18.18 0.39 3.79
N LYS A 56 -16.86 0.37 4.04
CA LYS A 56 -16.10 1.57 4.44
C LYS A 56 -14.92 1.88 3.52
N VAL A 57 -14.61 3.17 3.42
CA VAL A 57 -13.40 3.70 2.80
C VAL A 57 -12.37 3.97 3.88
N HIS A 58 -11.24 3.27 3.82
CA HIS A 58 -10.12 3.37 4.76
C HIS A 58 -8.93 4.04 4.07
N LEU A 59 -8.27 4.98 4.74
CA LEU A 59 -7.18 5.78 4.20
C LEU A 59 -5.92 5.65 5.06
N LEU A 60 -4.78 5.45 4.38
CA LEU A 60 -3.44 5.68 4.93
C LEU A 60 -2.63 6.57 4.00
N GLU A 61 -1.81 7.43 4.58
CA GLU A 61 -0.93 8.35 3.85
C GLU A 61 0.49 8.17 4.36
N PHE A 62 1.46 8.26 3.46
CA PHE A 62 2.88 8.08 3.74
C PHE A 62 3.69 9.17 3.06
N SER A 63 4.83 9.51 3.66
CA SER A 63 5.87 10.38 3.09
C SER A 63 7.21 9.68 3.27
N GLN A 64 7.90 9.39 2.16
CA GLN A 64 9.20 8.69 2.16
C GLN A 64 9.17 7.40 3.02
N GLY A 65 8.11 6.60 2.87
CA GLY A 65 7.89 5.36 3.62
C GLY A 65 7.27 5.52 5.03
N PHE A 66 7.28 6.71 5.61
CA PHE A 66 6.76 6.94 6.98
C PHE A 66 5.27 7.26 6.97
N VAL A 67 4.49 6.59 7.82
CA VAL A 67 3.06 6.87 7.95
C VAL A 67 2.81 8.28 8.46
N GLN A 68 1.82 8.95 7.89
CA GLN A 68 1.40 10.31 8.23
C GLN A 68 0.04 10.28 8.92
N ASN A 69 -0.20 11.28 9.78
CA ASN A 69 -1.50 11.46 10.46
C ASN A 69 -1.99 10.18 11.18
N ARG A 70 -1.07 9.50 11.87
CA ARG A 70 -1.38 8.26 12.60
C ARG A 70 -2.50 8.51 13.61
N ILE A 71 -3.52 7.65 13.58
CA ILE A 71 -4.54 7.58 14.63
C ILE A 71 -4.05 6.57 15.68
N LEU A 72 -4.16 6.92 16.95
CA LEU A 72 -3.87 6.03 18.08
C LEU A 72 -5.14 5.88 18.91
N GLU A 73 -5.48 4.63 19.22
CA GLU A 73 -6.61 4.29 20.08
C GLU A 73 -6.18 3.24 21.10
N THR A 74 -6.86 3.17 22.24
CA THR A 74 -6.65 2.11 23.23
C THR A 74 -7.84 1.16 23.22
N VAL A 75 -7.61 -0.10 22.82
CA VAL A 75 -8.63 -1.15 22.79
C VAL A 75 -8.23 -2.24 23.76
N ASN A 76 -9.05 -2.48 24.78
CA ASN A 76 -8.79 -3.50 25.83
C ASN A 76 -7.40 -3.35 26.48
N GLY A 77 -6.97 -2.11 26.74
CA GLY A 77 -5.66 -1.81 27.33
C GLY A 77 -4.47 -1.94 26.38
N VAL A 78 -4.71 -2.17 25.08
CA VAL A 78 -3.67 -2.25 24.05
C VAL A 78 -3.77 -1.05 23.12
N GLU A 79 -2.66 -0.35 22.91
CA GLU A 79 -2.58 0.73 21.92
C GLU A 79 -2.62 0.15 20.50
N VAL A 80 -3.50 0.68 19.67
CA VAL A 80 -3.74 0.27 18.29
C VAL A 80 -3.69 1.48 17.36
N SER A 81 -3.30 1.24 16.10
CA SER A 81 -3.27 2.25 15.05
C SER A 81 -4.20 1.85 13.91
N PRO A 82 -5.52 2.15 14.01
CA PRO A 82 -6.47 1.84 12.96
C PRO A 82 -6.26 2.74 11.73
N MET A 83 -6.78 2.30 10.60
CA MET A 83 -6.87 3.17 9.41
C MET A 83 -7.97 4.21 9.60
N ARG A 84 -7.75 5.41 9.09
CA ARG A 84 -8.77 6.47 9.10
C ARG A 84 -9.93 6.09 8.17
N VAL A 85 -11.15 6.05 8.71
CA VAL A 85 -12.36 5.88 7.89
C VAL A 85 -12.79 7.23 7.36
N THR A 86 -12.92 7.36 6.04
CA THR A 86 -13.27 8.64 5.38
C THR A 86 -14.70 8.67 4.82
N GLY A 87 -15.40 7.55 4.85
CA GLY A 87 -16.81 7.47 4.45
C GLY A 87 -17.28 6.03 4.23
N GLU A 88 -18.54 5.90 3.86
CA GLU A 88 -19.16 4.64 3.48
C GLU A 88 -19.05 4.41 1.96
N THR A 89 -19.09 3.14 1.53
CA THR A 89 -19.04 2.74 0.13
C THR A 89 -19.66 1.36 -0.07
N ASP A 90 -20.33 1.18 -1.21
CA ASP A 90 -20.79 -0.11 -1.73
C ASP A 90 -19.71 -0.85 -2.55
N LYS A 91 -18.57 -0.19 -2.81
CA LYS A 91 -17.47 -0.74 -3.63
C LYS A 91 -16.51 -1.55 -2.78
N ARG A 92 -15.76 -2.43 -3.45
CA ARG A 92 -14.63 -3.16 -2.87
C ARG A 92 -13.40 -3.01 -3.75
N GLY A 93 -12.23 -2.79 -3.14
CA GLY A 93 -10.97 -2.70 -3.87
C GLY A 93 -9.88 -1.94 -3.12
N THR A 94 -8.70 -1.90 -3.72
CA THR A 94 -7.53 -1.21 -3.20
C THR A 94 -6.98 -0.28 -4.27
N GLU A 95 -6.71 0.96 -3.90
CA GLU A 95 -6.09 1.97 -4.75
C GLU A 95 -4.80 2.43 -4.06
N VAL A 96 -3.69 2.34 -4.79
CA VAL A 96 -2.39 2.84 -4.37
C VAL A 96 -2.02 3.96 -5.32
N HIS A 97 -1.94 5.18 -4.80
CA HIS A 97 -1.55 6.36 -5.56
C HIS A 97 -0.25 6.89 -4.97
N PHE A 98 0.79 7.06 -5.78
CA PHE A 98 2.10 7.46 -5.30
C PHE A 98 2.77 8.44 -6.25
N LEU A 99 3.71 9.21 -5.71
CA LEU A 99 4.62 10.06 -6.47
C LEU A 99 6.06 9.65 -6.16
N PRO A 100 6.89 9.36 -7.17
CA PRO A 100 8.28 9.00 -6.95
C PRO A 100 9.04 10.14 -6.27
N ASP A 101 10.01 9.79 -5.43
CA ASP A 101 10.90 10.76 -4.82
C ASP A 101 11.98 11.23 -5.82
N THR A 102 11.92 12.50 -6.23
CA THR A 102 12.87 13.09 -7.19
C THR A 102 14.26 13.36 -6.60
N GLU A 103 14.42 13.29 -5.28
CA GLU A 103 15.76 13.32 -4.66
C GLU A 103 16.50 12.00 -4.87
N ILE A 104 15.75 10.90 -4.97
CA ILE A 104 16.24 9.55 -5.29
C ILE A 104 16.32 9.36 -6.81
N PHE A 105 15.22 9.59 -7.52
CA PHE A 105 15.13 9.46 -8.98
C PHE A 105 15.46 10.81 -9.65
N LYS A 106 16.76 11.12 -9.73
CA LYS A 106 17.25 12.41 -10.27
C LYS A 106 17.08 12.52 -11.79
N GLU A 107 17.07 11.40 -12.49
CA GLU A 107 16.92 11.31 -13.94
C GLU A 107 15.70 10.45 -14.27
N ASN A 108 15.02 10.74 -15.39
CA ASN A 108 13.85 9.99 -15.87
C ASN A 108 12.74 9.84 -14.81
N ASN A 109 12.43 10.92 -14.08
CA ASN A 109 11.38 10.93 -13.05
C ASN A 109 9.95 11.17 -13.57
N ASP A 110 9.80 11.30 -14.89
CA ASP A 110 8.50 11.35 -15.55
C ASP A 110 8.02 9.97 -15.98
N PHE A 111 6.72 9.73 -15.82
CA PHE A 111 6.09 8.51 -16.33
C PHE A 111 5.83 8.62 -17.83
N HIS A 112 6.45 7.74 -18.61
CA HIS A 112 6.22 7.65 -20.05
C HIS A 112 5.02 6.75 -20.37
N TYR A 113 4.00 7.34 -21.00
CA TYR A 113 2.77 6.65 -21.40
C TYR A 113 3.03 5.36 -22.18
N GLU A 114 3.92 5.39 -23.17
CA GLU A 114 4.18 4.24 -24.05
C GLU A 114 4.69 3.02 -23.30
N ILE A 115 5.54 3.22 -22.29
CA ILE A 115 6.10 2.15 -21.46
C ILE A 115 4.98 1.49 -20.65
N LEU A 116 4.13 2.30 -20.01
CA LEU A 116 3.01 1.81 -19.21
C LEU A 116 1.95 1.12 -20.09
N ALA A 117 1.58 1.74 -21.20
CA ALA A 117 0.58 1.22 -22.13
C ALA A 117 1.01 -0.12 -22.73
N LYS A 118 2.30 -0.26 -23.09
CA LYS A 118 2.84 -1.55 -23.55
C LYS A 118 2.69 -2.63 -22.49
N ARG A 119 3.08 -2.35 -21.24
CA ARG A 119 2.99 -3.35 -20.16
C ARG A 119 1.56 -3.73 -19.81
N LEU A 120 0.65 -2.75 -19.75
CA LEU A 120 -0.77 -3.01 -19.51
C LEU A 120 -1.40 -3.82 -20.65
N ARG A 121 -1.02 -3.55 -21.89
CA ARG A 121 -1.49 -4.31 -23.06
C ARG A 121 -1.01 -5.76 -23.01
N GLU A 122 0.27 -6.00 -22.69
CA GLU A 122 0.80 -7.36 -22.48
C GLU A 122 0.02 -8.11 -21.40
N LEU A 123 -0.26 -7.47 -20.26
CA LEU A 123 -1.05 -8.06 -19.18
C LEU A 123 -2.50 -8.38 -19.57
N SER A 124 -3.08 -7.63 -20.52
CA SER A 124 -4.45 -7.89 -21.00
C SER A 124 -4.57 -9.14 -21.88
N PHE A 125 -3.46 -9.65 -22.43
CA PHE A 125 -3.45 -10.87 -23.24
C PHE A 125 -3.11 -12.14 -22.44
N LEU A 126 -2.64 -11.99 -21.20
CA LEU A 126 -2.33 -13.08 -20.27
C LEU A 126 -3.58 -13.50 -19.46
#